data_AF-A0A7V9JIP5-F1
#
_entry.id   AF-A0A7V9JIP5-F1
#
_cell.length_a   1.000
_cell.length_b   1.000
_cell.length_c   1.000
_cell.angle_alpha   90.00
_cell.angle_beta   90.00
_cell.angle_gamma   90.00
#
_symmetry.space_group_name_H-M   'P 1'
#
loop_
_entity.id
_entity.type
_entity.pdbx_description
1 polymer ?
#
loop_
_entity_poly.entity_id
_entity_poly.type
_entity_poly.pdbx_seq_one_letter_code
_entity_poly.pdbx_strand_id
1 'polypeptide(L)'
;MPFVRGRRPTDEARHPGLGSSDHAALVLGGEDVTNRAYVLYTLPERRDGMTVDVTLSLTGHDGTAGPFGLLGWHQRPVEPQCFDPSGDGSLRAVRPGDTRFVLALDPETDLLPDTDTAAADDPYGFGHLLLQQLVVELRLLDGGRPVSIAETTLDVADVRRLGSLYGRVLERVVSPDVARQAAGAGVASPGEAYHPWFPVLLIGTDKASLYTRALVADIVHKRRYLAEPGWLLRVGVYLELLTCLGIAEAVRADVGDLLTPEERSAFESESFAPVRRCAAASTPTPGARCGSFATSHSRTGTSREPGLSR
;
A
#
# COMPACT_ATOMS: atom_id res chain seq x y z
N MET A 1 -11.32 18.69 -9.54
CA MET A 1 -10.53 18.43 -10.76
C MET A 1 -10.00 17.02 -10.67
N PRO A 2 -10.48 16.09 -11.49
CA PRO A 2 -10.10 14.69 -11.36
C PRO A 2 -8.61 14.48 -11.64
N PHE A 3 -8.06 13.39 -11.13
CA PHE A 3 -6.74 12.92 -11.48
C PHE A 3 -6.61 12.68 -12.99
N VAL A 4 -5.44 12.98 -13.54
CA VAL A 4 -5.08 12.70 -14.93
C VAL A 4 -3.69 12.08 -14.96
N ARG A 5 -3.56 10.93 -15.63
CA ARG A 5 -2.30 10.20 -15.76
C ARG A 5 -1.15 11.11 -16.22
N GLY A 6 -0.02 11.02 -15.52
CA GLY A 6 1.19 11.76 -15.82
C GLY A 6 1.21 13.23 -15.38
N ARG A 7 0.08 13.78 -14.91
CA ARG A 7 0.03 15.13 -14.33
C ARG A 7 0.25 15.08 -12.83
N ARG A 8 0.63 16.23 -12.26
CA ARG A 8 0.78 16.43 -10.80
C ARG A 8 -0.05 17.61 -10.34
N PRO A 9 -0.45 17.65 -9.06
CA PRO A 9 -1.04 18.83 -8.45
C PRO A 9 -0.20 20.09 -8.68
N THR A 10 1.11 19.97 -8.49
CA THR A 10 2.09 21.07 -8.61
C THR A 10 2.27 21.58 -10.04
N ASP A 11 1.77 20.87 -11.06
CA ASP A 11 1.77 21.38 -12.44
C ASP A 11 0.88 22.61 -12.57
N GLU A 12 -0.15 22.73 -11.71
CA GLU A 12 -1.01 23.90 -11.65
C GLU A 12 -0.24 25.19 -11.32
N ALA A 13 0.82 25.08 -10.51
CA ALA A 13 1.64 26.21 -10.11
C ALA A 13 2.39 26.83 -11.30
N ARG A 14 2.95 25.97 -12.17
CA ARG A 14 3.79 26.37 -13.30
C ARG A 14 3.00 26.58 -14.58
N HIS A 15 1.92 25.82 -14.73
CA HIS A 15 1.09 25.77 -15.92
C HIS A 15 -0.39 25.66 -15.52
N PRO A 16 -1.05 26.78 -15.18
CA PRO A 16 -2.44 26.77 -14.74
C PRO A 16 -3.37 26.05 -15.73
N GLY A 17 -4.20 25.14 -15.21
CA GLY A 17 -5.06 24.25 -16.00
C GLY A 17 -4.42 22.93 -16.43
N LEU A 18 -3.12 22.72 -16.18
CA LEU A 18 -2.45 21.43 -16.36
C LEU A 18 -2.29 20.64 -15.06
N GLY A 19 -2.71 21.17 -13.91
CA GLY A 19 -2.75 20.41 -12.67
C GLY A 19 -3.88 19.39 -12.62
N SER A 20 -3.72 18.38 -11.77
CA SER A 20 -4.78 17.45 -11.39
C SER A 20 -4.63 17.08 -9.92
N SER A 21 -5.73 16.67 -9.27
CA SER A 21 -5.66 16.15 -7.89
C SER A 21 -4.72 14.94 -7.83
N ASP A 22 -4.15 14.71 -6.65
CA ASP A 22 -3.59 13.40 -6.32
C ASP A 22 -4.71 12.36 -6.36
N HIS A 23 -4.36 11.13 -6.75
CA HIS A 23 -5.23 9.96 -6.67
C HIS A 23 -4.76 8.95 -5.62
N ALA A 24 -3.64 9.24 -4.95
CA ALA A 24 -3.13 8.42 -3.87
C ALA A 24 -2.43 9.28 -2.80
N ALA A 25 -2.48 8.82 -1.55
CA ALA A 25 -1.76 9.40 -0.41
C ALA A 25 -1.06 8.28 0.38
N LEU A 26 0.04 8.61 1.04
CA LEU A 26 0.81 7.67 1.85
C LEU A 26 0.96 8.21 3.26
N VAL A 27 0.72 7.38 4.26
CA VAL A 27 1.16 7.63 5.64
C VAL A 27 2.54 6.99 5.79
N LEU A 28 3.52 7.79 6.20
CA LEU A 28 4.94 7.43 6.33
C LEU A 28 5.32 7.15 7.79
N GLY A 29 4.67 7.81 8.74
CA GLY A 29 4.94 7.74 10.18
C GLY A 29 6.31 8.29 10.62
N GLY A 30 6.77 9.37 9.98
CA GLY A 30 7.97 10.10 10.36
C GLY A 30 7.72 11.61 10.45
N GLU A 31 8.27 12.26 11.48
CA GLU A 31 8.00 13.68 11.82
C GLU A 31 8.65 14.70 10.86
N ASP A 32 9.66 14.28 10.07
CA ASP A 32 10.54 15.18 9.31
C ASP A 32 10.22 15.32 7.81
N VAL A 33 9.18 14.66 7.30
CA VAL A 33 8.83 14.71 5.87
C VAL A 33 7.63 15.61 5.66
N THR A 34 7.82 16.70 4.90
CA THR A 34 6.68 17.51 4.43
C THR A 34 5.87 16.68 3.44
N ASN A 35 4.82 16.02 3.93
CA ASN A 35 3.95 15.12 3.19
C ASN A 35 2.58 15.76 3.01
N ARG A 36 2.15 15.96 1.76
CA ARG A 36 0.85 16.56 1.44
C ARG A 36 0.18 15.82 0.31
N ALA A 37 -1.11 15.50 0.50
CA ALA A 37 -2.01 15.11 -0.56
C ALA A 37 -2.85 16.32 -0.97
N TYR A 38 -2.95 16.58 -2.27
CA TYR A 38 -3.59 17.76 -2.82
C TYR A 38 -4.83 17.40 -3.63
N VAL A 39 -5.97 17.98 -3.26
CA VAL A 39 -7.22 17.90 -4.00
C VAL A 39 -7.49 19.25 -4.66
N LEU A 40 -7.47 19.29 -5.99
CA LEU A 40 -7.72 20.50 -6.76
C LEU A 40 -9.21 20.63 -7.07
N TYR A 41 -9.73 21.83 -6.92
CA TYR A 41 -11.12 22.15 -7.25
C TYR A 41 -11.23 23.53 -7.89
N THR A 42 -12.36 23.79 -8.54
CA THR A 42 -12.60 25.04 -9.25
C THR A 42 -13.86 25.70 -8.73
N LEU A 43 -13.80 27.00 -8.47
CA LEU A 43 -14.97 27.83 -8.22
C LEU A 43 -15.02 28.90 -9.32
N PRO A 44 -15.89 28.76 -10.34
CA PRO A 44 -15.96 29.68 -11.46
C PRO A 44 -16.35 31.10 -11.06
N GLU A 45 -17.23 31.22 -10.07
CA GLU A 45 -17.65 32.49 -9.47
C GLU A 45 -17.53 32.37 -7.95
N ARG A 46 -16.68 33.20 -7.33
CA ARG A 46 -16.64 33.36 -5.87
C ARG A 46 -17.25 34.70 -5.52
N ARG A 47 -18.33 34.67 -4.73
CA ARG A 47 -19.00 35.86 -4.20
C ARG A 47 -18.65 36.03 -2.73
N ASP A 48 -18.74 37.27 -2.24
CA ASP A 48 -18.58 37.54 -0.81
C ASP A 48 -19.62 36.74 0.00
N GLY A 49 -19.17 36.12 1.09
CA GLY A 49 -20.00 35.25 1.93
C GLY A 49 -20.04 33.78 1.52
N MET A 50 -19.44 33.40 0.38
CA MET A 50 -19.28 32.00 0.01
C MET A 50 -18.12 31.35 0.76
N THR A 51 -18.39 30.18 1.36
CA THR A 51 -17.41 29.38 2.09
C THR A 51 -17.38 27.95 1.57
N VAL A 52 -16.28 27.24 1.81
CA VAL A 52 -16.16 25.82 1.47
C VAL A 52 -16.00 25.03 2.75
N ASP A 53 -16.73 23.93 2.86
CA ASP A 53 -16.46 22.92 3.88
C ASP A 53 -16.15 21.56 3.23
N VAL A 54 -15.55 20.68 4.04
CA VAL A 54 -15.06 19.37 3.59
C VAL A 54 -15.59 18.30 4.52
N THR A 55 -16.00 17.17 3.93
CA THR A 55 -16.18 15.90 4.64
C THR A 55 -15.16 14.88 4.15
N LEU A 56 -14.42 14.28 5.08
CA LEU A 56 -13.52 13.16 4.79
C LEU A 56 -14.07 11.85 5.38
N SER A 57 -14.06 10.79 4.59
CA SER A 57 -14.47 9.45 5.05
C SER A 57 -13.67 8.35 4.36
N LEU A 58 -13.49 7.23 5.06
CA LEU A 58 -12.87 6.01 4.53
C LEU A 58 -13.96 5.00 4.16
N THR A 59 -13.80 4.31 3.02
CA THR A 59 -14.82 3.42 2.46
C THR A 59 -14.31 2.01 2.15
N GLY A 60 -13.24 1.58 2.82
CA GLY A 60 -12.58 0.31 2.56
C GLY A 60 -11.69 0.35 1.31
N HIS A 61 -10.99 -0.74 1.03
CA HIS A 61 -10.01 -0.85 -0.05
C HIS A 61 -10.56 -0.67 -1.47
N ASP A 62 -11.86 -0.89 -1.67
CA ASP A 62 -12.55 -0.86 -2.97
C ASP A 62 -13.71 0.14 -3.02
N GLY A 63 -13.89 0.92 -1.95
CA GLY A 63 -14.94 1.92 -1.84
C GLY A 63 -16.33 1.38 -1.56
N THR A 64 -16.48 0.08 -1.30
CA THR A 64 -17.80 -0.55 -1.11
C THR A 64 -18.28 -0.56 0.33
N ALA A 65 -17.39 -0.33 1.30
CA ALA A 65 -17.77 -0.28 2.71
C ALA A 65 -18.53 1.01 3.03
N GLY A 66 -19.39 0.95 4.06
CA GLY A 66 -20.06 2.15 4.56
C GLY A 66 -19.04 3.22 4.99
N PRO A 67 -19.29 4.50 4.70
CA PRO A 67 -18.32 5.56 4.97
C PRO A 67 -18.06 5.71 6.47
N PHE A 68 -16.82 5.56 6.87
CA PHE A 68 -16.31 5.84 8.20
C PHE A 68 -15.73 7.27 8.21
N GLY A 69 -16.39 8.20 8.90
CA GLY A 69 -15.95 9.60 8.93
C GLY A 69 -14.65 9.80 9.71
N LEU A 70 -13.74 10.62 9.19
CA LEU A 70 -12.52 10.98 9.90
C LEU A 70 -12.80 12.06 10.95
N LEU A 71 -12.19 11.92 12.13
CA LEU A 71 -12.43 12.80 13.26
C LEU A 71 -12.07 14.25 12.92
N GLY A 72 -12.94 15.20 13.30
CA GLY A 72 -12.73 16.62 13.05
C GLY A 72 -12.93 17.04 11.58
N TRP A 73 -13.23 16.09 10.69
CA TRP A 73 -13.39 16.34 9.26
C TRP A 73 -14.83 16.31 8.79
N HIS A 74 -15.84 16.22 9.66
CA HIS A 74 -17.24 16.32 9.22
C HIS A 74 -17.63 17.79 8.99
N GLN A 75 -17.92 18.17 7.75
CA GLN A 75 -18.32 19.54 7.39
C GLN A 75 -17.33 20.61 7.91
N ARG A 76 -16.04 20.28 7.89
CA ARG A 76 -14.98 21.14 8.40
C ARG A 76 -14.80 22.34 7.46
N PRO A 77 -14.93 23.59 7.95
CA PRO A 77 -14.64 24.76 7.13
C PRO A 77 -13.17 24.74 6.69
N VAL A 78 -12.93 25.04 5.41
CA VAL A 78 -11.58 25.18 4.86
C VAL A 78 -11.43 26.52 4.18
N GLU A 79 -10.30 27.16 4.47
CA GLU A 79 -9.90 28.36 3.74
C GLU A 79 -9.39 27.96 2.36
N PRO A 80 -9.95 28.48 1.26
CA PRO A 80 -9.42 28.20 -0.06
C PRO A 80 -7.97 28.68 -0.17
N GLN A 81 -7.13 27.88 -0.81
CA GLN A 81 -5.73 28.21 -1.07
C GLN A 81 -5.41 27.97 -2.54
N CYS A 82 -4.33 28.56 -3.02
CA CYS A 82 -3.81 28.31 -4.37
C CYS A 82 -2.35 27.90 -4.28
N PHE A 83 -1.83 27.19 -5.28
CA PHE A 83 -0.39 26.99 -5.37
C PHE A 83 0.34 28.32 -5.57
N ASP A 84 1.49 28.44 -4.92
CA ASP A 84 2.42 29.52 -5.19
C ASP A 84 3.11 29.31 -6.55
N PRO A 85 3.30 30.37 -7.37
CA PRO A 85 3.92 30.26 -8.68
C PRO A 85 5.37 29.74 -8.69
N SER A 86 6.06 29.72 -7.54
CA SER A 86 7.39 29.10 -7.41
C SER A 86 7.43 27.64 -7.85
N GLY A 87 6.30 26.92 -7.73
CA GLY A 87 6.16 25.55 -8.20
C GLY A 87 7.00 24.54 -7.41
N ASP A 88 7.26 24.84 -6.13
CA ASP A 88 7.86 23.94 -5.13
C ASP A 88 6.80 23.20 -4.30
N GLY A 89 5.51 23.45 -4.55
CA GLY A 89 4.38 22.87 -3.82
C GLY A 89 3.91 23.73 -2.63
N SER A 90 4.54 24.89 -2.40
CA SER A 90 4.05 25.86 -1.43
C SER A 90 2.69 26.43 -1.82
N LEU A 91 1.92 26.80 -0.80
CA LEU A 91 0.57 27.33 -0.94
C LEU A 91 0.54 28.79 -0.53
N ARG A 92 -0.33 29.55 -1.18
CA ARG A 92 -0.58 30.97 -0.91
C ARG A 92 -2.06 31.23 -0.67
N ALA A 93 -2.33 32.34 0.00
CA ALA A 93 -3.68 32.89 0.09
C ALA A 93 -4.24 33.24 -1.30
N VAL A 94 -5.58 33.23 -1.38
CA VAL A 94 -6.34 33.59 -2.58
C VAL A 94 -6.12 35.06 -2.94
N ARG A 95 -6.06 35.32 -4.24
CA ARG A 95 -6.00 36.65 -4.84
C ARG A 95 -7.25 36.88 -5.72
N PRO A 96 -7.61 38.15 -5.98
CA PRO A 96 -8.68 38.47 -6.92
C PRO A 96 -8.44 37.80 -8.28
N GLY A 97 -9.45 37.11 -8.81
CA GLY A 97 -9.40 36.42 -10.10
C GLY A 97 -8.93 34.95 -10.05
N ASP A 98 -8.48 34.45 -8.90
CA ASP A 98 -8.24 33.02 -8.74
C ASP A 98 -9.56 32.24 -8.86
N THR A 99 -9.55 31.20 -9.69
CA THR A 99 -10.71 30.30 -9.91
C THR A 99 -10.40 28.84 -9.64
N ARG A 100 -9.13 28.53 -9.31
CA ARG A 100 -8.62 27.18 -9.05
C ARG A 100 -7.96 27.16 -7.69
N PHE A 101 -8.38 26.21 -6.88
CA PHE A 101 -8.06 26.14 -5.48
C PHE A 101 -7.57 24.73 -5.14
N VAL A 102 -6.89 24.63 -4.01
CA VAL A 102 -6.33 23.38 -3.52
C VAL A 102 -6.73 23.20 -2.05
N LEU A 103 -7.20 21.99 -1.76
CA LEU A 103 -7.27 21.44 -0.42
C LEU A 103 -6.00 20.62 -0.22
N ALA A 104 -5.24 20.93 0.83
CA ALA A 104 -4.06 20.16 1.21
C ALA A 104 -4.35 19.36 2.48
N LEU A 105 -4.18 18.05 2.39
CA LEU A 105 -4.32 17.10 3.47
C LEU A 105 -2.92 16.69 3.93
N ASP A 106 -2.73 16.56 5.24
CA ASP A 106 -1.56 16.01 5.88
C ASP A 106 -1.81 14.53 6.19
N PRO A 107 -1.22 13.56 5.48
CA PRO A 107 -1.52 12.15 5.74
C PRO A 107 -1.23 11.70 7.17
N GLU A 108 -0.23 12.28 7.84
CA GLU A 108 0.14 11.88 9.20
C GLU A 108 -0.87 12.37 10.24
N THR A 109 -1.50 13.53 10.00
CA THR A 109 -2.42 14.16 10.96
C THR A 109 -3.88 13.92 10.60
N ASP A 110 -4.21 13.97 9.32
CA ASP A 110 -5.59 13.99 8.84
C ASP A 110 -6.13 12.61 8.48
N LEU A 111 -5.24 11.66 8.13
CA LEU A 111 -5.64 10.35 7.60
C LEU A 111 -5.40 9.21 8.58
N LEU A 112 -4.67 9.44 9.68
CA LEU A 112 -4.60 8.44 10.74
C LEU A 112 -5.89 8.45 11.58
N PRO A 113 -6.46 7.27 11.91
CA PRO A 113 -7.51 7.20 12.90
C PRO A 113 -6.97 7.64 14.27
N ASP A 114 -7.86 8.12 15.14
CA ASP A 114 -7.49 8.48 16.50
C ASP A 114 -7.02 7.22 17.25
N THR A 115 -5.84 7.27 17.87
CA THR A 115 -5.21 6.14 18.57
C THR A 115 -6.01 5.62 19.76
N ASP A 116 -7.01 6.38 20.22
CA ASP A 116 -7.94 5.98 21.29
C ASP A 116 -9.09 5.08 20.79
N THR A 117 -9.28 4.94 19.48
CA THR A 117 -10.13 3.86 18.93
C THR A 117 -9.37 2.54 18.98
N ALA A 118 -9.94 1.54 19.65
CA ALA A 118 -9.31 0.24 19.86
C ALA A 118 -8.76 -0.34 18.53
N ALA A 119 -7.60 -1.00 18.61
CA ALA A 119 -6.91 -1.64 17.48
C ALA A 119 -7.77 -2.60 16.61
N ALA A 120 -8.99 -2.93 17.06
CA ALA A 120 -9.98 -3.71 16.32
C ALA A 120 -10.52 -3.00 15.07
N ASP A 121 -10.49 -1.66 15.00
CA ASP A 121 -10.94 -0.85 13.84
C ASP A 121 -9.76 -0.14 13.14
N ASP A 122 -8.62 -0.83 13.02
CA ASP A 122 -7.46 -0.30 12.29
C ASP A 122 -7.75 -0.22 10.78
N PRO A 123 -7.97 0.99 10.21
CA PRO A 123 -8.40 1.16 8.84
C PRO A 123 -7.32 0.76 7.84
N TYR A 124 -6.04 0.75 8.23
CA TYR A 124 -4.94 0.32 7.37
C TYR A 124 -4.46 -1.10 7.70
N GLY A 125 -5.23 -1.81 8.53
CA GLY A 125 -4.94 -3.16 8.96
C GLY A 125 -5.21 -4.21 7.88
N PHE A 126 -4.90 -5.46 8.25
CA PHE A 126 -5.11 -6.63 7.38
C PHE A 126 -6.56 -6.77 6.91
N GLY A 127 -7.54 -6.48 7.78
CA GLY A 127 -8.97 -6.58 7.44
C GLY A 127 -9.40 -5.67 6.27
N HIS A 128 -8.64 -4.61 6.01
CA HIS A 128 -8.85 -3.70 4.89
C HIS A 128 -7.80 -3.88 3.79
N LEU A 129 -7.16 -5.05 3.71
CA LEU A 129 -6.16 -5.36 2.67
C LEU A 129 -5.02 -4.33 2.62
N LEU A 130 -4.69 -3.71 3.76
CA LEU A 130 -3.64 -2.67 3.88
C LEU A 130 -3.89 -1.41 3.04
N LEU A 131 -5.13 -1.19 2.59
CA LEU A 131 -5.50 -0.09 1.69
C LEU A 131 -6.88 0.47 2.05
N GLN A 132 -7.03 1.79 1.94
CA GLN A 132 -8.31 2.46 2.08
C GLN A 132 -8.56 3.38 0.88
N GLN A 133 -9.82 3.52 0.50
CA GLN A 133 -10.24 4.62 -0.34
C GLN A 133 -10.74 5.75 0.57
N LEU A 134 -10.09 6.90 0.46
CA LEU A 134 -10.54 8.15 1.07
C LEU A 134 -11.52 8.83 0.10
N VAL A 135 -12.71 9.13 0.59
CA VAL A 135 -13.68 10.00 -0.06
C VAL A 135 -13.49 11.42 0.46
N VAL A 136 -13.38 12.36 -0.48
CA VAL A 136 -13.27 13.80 -0.20
C VAL A 136 -14.49 14.48 -0.80
N GLU A 137 -15.45 14.84 0.05
CA GLU A 137 -16.61 15.63 -0.32
C GLU A 137 -16.33 17.11 -0.03
N LEU A 138 -16.47 17.96 -1.04
CA LEU A 138 -16.39 19.40 -0.94
C LEU A 138 -17.79 20.00 -1.10
N ARG A 139 -18.20 20.89 -0.20
CA ARG A 139 -19.45 21.62 -0.34
C ARG A 139 -19.19 23.12 -0.38
N LEU A 140 -19.76 23.77 -1.38
CA LEU A 140 -19.82 25.22 -1.46
C LEU A 140 -21.07 25.68 -0.72
N LEU A 141 -20.90 26.57 0.25
CA LEU A 141 -21.97 27.17 1.01
C LEU A 141 -22.17 28.63 0.58
N ASP A 142 -23.43 29.06 0.49
CA ASP A 142 -23.83 30.46 0.38
C ASP A 142 -24.77 30.80 1.54
N GLY A 143 -24.36 31.72 2.41
CA GLY A 143 -25.10 32.04 3.64
C GLY A 143 -25.33 30.81 4.54
N GLY A 144 -24.37 29.89 4.58
CA GLY A 144 -24.44 28.64 5.35
C GLY A 144 -25.29 27.53 4.72
N ARG A 145 -25.86 27.73 3.52
CA ARG A 145 -26.63 26.71 2.79
C ARG A 145 -25.79 26.09 1.68
N PRO A 146 -25.75 24.74 1.57
CA PRO A 146 -25.08 24.09 0.45
C PRO A 146 -25.72 24.48 -0.89
N VAL A 147 -24.93 25.07 -1.78
CA VAL A 147 -25.33 25.43 -3.15
C VAL A 147 -24.67 24.55 -4.21
N SER A 148 -23.58 23.88 -3.87
CA SER A 148 -22.92 22.89 -4.72
C SER A 148 -22.18 21.86 -3.88
N ILE A 149 -22.11 20.63 -4.37
CA ILE A 149 -21.40 19.51 -3.74
C ILE A 149 -20.61 18.80 -4.85
N ALA A 150 -19.35 18.45 -4.56
CA ALA A 150 -18.50 17.67 -5.44
C ALA A 150 -17.70 16.66 -4.62
N GLU A 151 -17.39 15.52 -5.23
CA GLU A 151 -16.67 14.44 -4.59
C GLU A 151 -15.47 13.99 -5.43
N THR A 152 -14.41 13.55 -4.76
CA THR A 152 -13.33 12.77 -5.38
C THR A 152 -12.79 11.73 -4.40
N THR A 153 -11.92 10.84 -4.90
CA THR A 153 -11.36 9.78 -4.07
C THR A 153 -9.85 9.62 -4.26
N LEU A 154 -9.19 9.12 -3.20
CA LEU A 154 -7.77 8.81 -3.17
C LEU A 154 -7.53 7.42 -2.58
N ASP A 155 -6.62 6.66 -3.16
CA ASP A 155 -6.08 5.44 -2.54
C ASP A 155 -5.12 5.84 -1.41
N VAL A 156 -5.33 5.34 -0.19
CA VAL A 156 -4.51 5.65 0.99
C VAL A 156 -3.94 4.38 1.58
N ALA A 157 -2.63 4.38 1.82
CA ALA A 157 -1.94 3.27 2.47
C ALA A 157 -0.95 3.76 3.53
N ASP A 158 -0.80 2.95 4.58
CA ASP A 158 0.26 3.11 5.58
C ASP A 158 1.50 2.32 5.14
N VAL A 159 2.53 3.03 4.67
CA VAL A 159 3.72 2.39 4.09
C VAL A 159 4.52 1.61 5.10
N ARG A 160 4.36 1.89 6.41
CA ARG A 160 5.03 1.16 7.49
C ARG A 160 4.59 -0.31 7.54
N ARG A 161 3.43 -0.63 6.96
CA ARG A 161 2.83 -1.96 6.94
C ARG A 161 3.18 -2.75 5.69
N LEU A 162 3.61 -2.05 4.63
CA LEU A 162 4.01 -2.70 3.39
C LEU A 162 5.27 -3.55 3.62
N GLY A 163 5.21 -4.81 3.22
CA GLY A 163 6.25 -5.80 3.46
C GLY A 163 6.14 -6.55 4.79
N SER A 164 5.19 -6.19 5.67
CA SER A 164 5.05 -6.82 6.98
C SER A 164 4.69 -8.31 6.90
N LEU A 165 3.95 -8.74 5.87
CA LEU A 165 3.63 -10.15 5.67
C LEU A 165 4.85 -10.94 5.20
N TYR A 166 5.73 -10.36 4.36
CA TYR A 166 7.00 -10.97 4.00
C TYR A 166 7.88 -11.18 5.23
N GLY A 167 7.99 -10.16 6.08
CA GLY A 167 8.73 -10.24 7.34
C GLY A 167 8.21 -11.38 8.23
N ARG A 168 6.88 -11.49 8.36
CA ARG A 168 6.23 -12.57 9.12
C ARG A 168 6.55 -13.96 8.57
N VAL A 169 6.53 -14.14 7.24
CA VAL A 169 6.87 -15.43 6.61
C VAL A 169 8.33 -15.79 6.87
N LEU A 170 9.25 -14.83 6.75
CA LEU A 170 10.67 -15.06 7.06
C LEU A 170 10.83 -15.51 8.51
N GLU A 171 10.28 -14.74 9.45
CA GLU A 171 10.42 -14.99 10.89
C GLU A 171 9.74 -16.28 11.37
N ARG A 172 8.54 -16.59 10.88
CA ARG A 172 7.71 -17.68 11.42
C ARG A 172 7.77 -18.98 10.64
N VAL A 173 8.28 -18.95 9.40
CA VAL A 173 8.39 -20.14 8.55
C VAL A 173 9.84 -20.45 8.25
N VAL A 174 10.56 -19.49 7.68
CA VAL A 174 11.91 -19.73 7.15
C VAL A 174 12.91 -19.96 8.28
N SER A 175 13.01 -19.04 9.24
CA SER A 175 13.98 -19.17 10.34
C SER A 175 13.75 -20.45 11.17
N PRO A 176 12.51 -20.79 11.57
CA PRO A 176 12.25 -22.02 12.33
C PRO A 176 12.50 -23.29 11.52
N ASP A 177 12.17 -23.33 10.23
CA ASP A 177 12.41 -24.50 9.40
C ASP A 177 13.91 -24.76 9.21
N VAL A 178 14.71 -23.72 8.96
CA VAL A 178 16.18 -23.86 8.87
C VAL A 178 16.76 -24.40 10.17
N ALA A 179 16.31 -23.87 11.32
CA ALA A 179 16.76 -24.36 12.63
C ALA A 179 16.42 -25.84 12.83
N ARG A 180 15.22 -26.27 12.44
CA ARG A 180 14.77 -27.66 12.48
C ARG A 180 15.60 -28.56 11.56
N GLN A 181 15.84 -28.14 10.33
CA GLN A 181 16.65 -28.90 9.37
C GLN A 181 18.10 -29.06 9.85
N ALA A 182 18.71 -28.01 10.38
CA ALA A 182 20.06 -28.05 10.93
C ALA A 182 20.17 -29.00 12.13
N ALA A 183 19.20 -28.92 13.05
CA ALA A 183 19.12 -29.82 14.20
C ALA A 183 18.95 -31.28 13.78
N GLY A 184 18.07 -31.56 12.81
CA GLY A 184 17.86 -32.91 12.27
C GLY A 184 19.09 -33.49 11.56
N ALA A 185 19.92 -32.63 10.95
CA ALA A 185 21.18 -33.02 10.32
C ALA A 185 22.37 -33.06 11.29
N GLY A 186 22.20 -32.63 12.55
CA GLY A 186 23.27 -32.59 13.55
C GLY A 186 24.38 -31.58 13.21
N VAL A 187 24.05 -30.51 12.47
CA VAL A 187 25.02 -29.47 12.06
C VAL A 187 24.66 -28.12 12.68
N ALA A 188 25.64 -27.21 12.73
CA ALA A 188 25.37 -25.82 13.08
C ALA A 188 24.41 -25.20 12.06
N SER A 189 23.51 -24.32 12.52
CA SER A 189 22.57 -23.63 11.63
C SER A 189 23.32 -22.84 10.57
N PRO A 190 23.07 -23.11 9.28
CA PRO A 190 23.77 -22.42 8.20
C PRO A 190 23.17 -21.03 7.90
N GLY A 191 22.11 -20.65 8.62
CA GLY A 191 21.39 -19.40 8.45
C GLY A 191 20.27 -19.47 7.39
N GLU A 192 19.39 -18.47 7.40
CA GLU A 192 18.16 -18.43 6.59
C GLU A 192 18.41 -18.52 5.08
N ALA A 193 19.57 -18.06 4.62
CA ALA A 193 19.99 -18.11 3.22
C ALA A 193 20.02 -19.51 2.60
N TYR A 194 20.06 -20.56 3.43
CA TYR A 194 20.02 -21.95 2.98
C TYR A 194 18.60 -22.48 2.78
N HIS A 195 17.57 -21.75 3.21
CA HIS A 195 16.19 -22.14 2.96
C HIS A 195 15.85 -21.94 1.48
N PRO A 196 15.22 -22.93 0.80
CA PRO A 196 14.89 -22.83 -0.63
C PRO A 196 14.04 -21.62 -1.01
N TRP A 197 13.21 -21.12 -0.09
CA TRP A 197 12.38 -19.93 -0.32
C TRP A 197 13.07 -18.61 -0.02
N PHE A 198 14.16 -18.61 0.74
CA PHE A 198 14.79 -17.36 1.20
C PHE A 198 15.24 -16.47 0.03
N PRO A 199 15.89 -16.96 -1.05
CA PRO A 199 16.27 -16.09 -2.16
C PRO A 199 15.06 -15.41 -2.83
N VAL A 200 13.94 -16.14 -2.98
CA VAL A 200 12.73 -15.61 -3.62
C VAL A 200 12.04 -14.60 -2.72
N LEU A 201 11.94 -14.87 -1.43
CA LEU A 201 11.36 -13.96 -0.44
C LEU A 201 12.21 -12.70 -0.29
N LEU A 202 13.53 -12.82 -0.26
CA LEU A 202 14.46 -11.69 -0.23
C LEU A 202 14.29 -10.80 -1.48
N ILE A 203 14.20 -11.39 -2.67
CA ILE A 203 13.87 -10.64 -3.90
C ILE A 203 12.53 -9.92 -3.76
N GLY A 204 11.53 -10.56 -3.15
CA GLY A 204 10.23 -9.95 -2.85
C GLY A 204 10.35 -8.73 -1.95
N THR A 205 11.05 -8.86 -0.81
CA THR A 205 11.29 -7.78 0.16
C THR A 205 12.10 -6.62 -0.44
N ASP A 206 13.14 -6.92 -1.21
CA ASP A 206 13.96 -5.91 -1.88
C ASP A 206 13.16 -5.15 -2.94
N LYS A 207 12.34 -5.85 -3.71
CA LYS A 207 11.43 -5.22 -4.69
C LYS A 207 10.38 -4.37 -4.00
N ALA A 208 9.77 -4.85 -2.91
CA ALA A 208 8.83 -4.06 -2.12
C ALA A 208 9.48 -2.76 -1.65
N SER A 209 10.69 -2.83 -1.09
CA SER A 209 11.46 -1.67 -0.65
C SER A 209 11.78 -0.69 -1.79
N LEU A 210 12.15 -1.21 -2.98
CA LEU A 210 12.39 -0.38 -4.17
C LEU A 210 11.11 0.32 -4.65
N TYR A 211 10.00 -0.41 -4.72
CA TYR A 211 8.71 0.17 -5.12
C TYR A 211 8.20 1.20 -4.12
N THR A 212 8.33 0.95 -2.82
CA THR A 212 7.97 1.94 -1.78
C THR A 212 8.78 3.23 -1.95
N ARG A 213 10.08 3.16 -2.22
CA ARG A 213 10.89 4.37 -2.51
C ARG A 213 10.40 5.11 -3.76
N ALA A 214 10.04 4.40 -4.82
CA ALA A 214 9.49 5.01 -6.03
C ALA A 214 8.12 5.66 -5.77
N LEU A 215 7.26 5.00 -4.99
CA LEU A 215 5.97 5.52 -4.56
C LEU A 215 6.12 6.77 -3.71
N VAL A 216 7.03 6.78 -2.72
CA VAL A 216 7.31 7.98 -1.91
C VAL A 216 7.82 9.13 -2.79
N ALA A 217 8.75 8.86 -3.71
CA ALA A 217 9.23 9.89 -4.62
C ALA A 217 8.11 10.53 -5.45
N ASP A 218 7.20 9.72 -6.01
CA ASP A 218 6.15 10.24 -6.89
C ASP A 218 4.92 10.79 -6.15
N ILE A 219 4.48 10.13 -5.07
CA ILE A 219 3.29 10.53 -4.32
C ILE A 219 3.63 11.66 -3.35
N VAL A 220 4.72 11.56 -2.60
CA VAL A 220 5.06 12.55 -1.55
C VAL A 220 5.81 13.71 -2.18
N HIS A 221 6.90 13.43 -2.90
CA HIS A 221 7.75 14.47 -3.49
C HIS A 221 7.32 14.92 -4.88
N LYS A 222 6.15 14.46 -5.34
CA LYS A 222 5.55 14.83 -6.64
C LYS A 222 6.51 14.66 -7.83
N ARG A 223 7.43 13.69 -7.75
CA ARG A 223 8.31 13.31 -8.86
C ARG A 223 7.49 12.65 -9.97
N ARG A 224 8.12 12.40 -11.12
CA ARG A 224 7.48 11.94 -12.36
C ARG A 224 8.08 10.64 -12.88
N TYR A 225 8.41 9.70 -11.99
CA TYR A 225 8.92 8.40 -12.41
C TYR A 225 7.81 7.50 -12.98
N LEU A 226 6.59 7.63 -12.46
CA LEU A 226 5.40 6.84 -12.79
C LEU A 226 4.27 7.75 -13.27
N ALA A 227 3.57 7.33 -14.32
CA ALA A 227 2.38 8.05 -14.79
C ALA A 227 1.19 7.92 -13.81
N GLU A 228 1.10 6.79 -13.11
CA GLU A 228 0.00 6.46 -12.18
C GLU A 228 0.54 5.71 -10.95
N PRO A 229 1.14 6.41 -9.96
CA PRO A 229 1.72 5.76 -8.78
C PRO A 229 0.71 4.94 -7.95
N GLY A 230 -0.55 5.37 -7.80
CA GLY A 230 -1.60 4.59 -7.13
C GLY A 230 -1.85 3.20 -7.74
N TRP A 231 -1.63 3.01 -9.04
CA TRP A 231 -1.67 1.67 -9.65
C TRP A 231 -0.55 0.77 -9.11
N LEU A 232 0.68 1.28 -9.02
CA LEU A 232 1.81 0.51 -8.49
C LEU A 232 1.62 0.19 -7.00
N LEU A 233 1.02 1.12 -6.24
CA LEU A 233 0.66 0.89 -4.84
C LEU A 233 -0.27 -0.32 -4.70
N ARG A 234 -1.39 -0.33 -5.43
CA ARG A 234 -2.33 -1.46 -5.43
C ARG A 234 -1.67 -2.76 -5.84
N VAL A 235 -0.89 -2.76 -6.91
CA VAL A 235 -0.16 -3.96 -7.38
C VAL A 235 0.78 -4.48 -6.30
N GLY A 236 1.55 -3.61 -5.64
CA GLY A 236 2.46 -3.99 -4.57
C GLY A 236 1.74 -4.70 -3.42
N VAL A 237 0.63 -4.11 -2.95
CA VAL A 237 -0.22 -4.67 -1.89
C VAL A 237 -0.78 -6.05 -2.30
N TYR A 238 -1.37 -6.16 -3.50
CA TYR A 238 -1.92 -7.43 -3.96
C TYR A 238 -0.86 -8.52 -4.12
N LEU A 239 0.35 -8.18 -4.59
CA LEU A 239 1.44 -9.14 -4.72
C LEU A 239 1.92 -9.66 -3.35
N GLU A 240 2.01 -8.78 -2.36
CA GLU A 240 2.33 -9.16 -0.98
C GLU A 240 1.27 -10.12 -0.43
N LEU A 241 -0.01 -9.77 -0.55
CA LEU A 241 -1.13 -10.58 -0.09
C LEU A 241 -1.15 -11.96 -0.75
N LEU A 242 -1.09 -12.03 -2.08
CA LEU A 242 -1.11 -13.29 -2.83
C LEU A 242 0.07 -14.19 -2.45
N THR A 243 1.27 -13.63 -2.36
CA THR A 243 2.48 -14.40 -2.06
C THR A 243 2.46 -14.92 -0.64
N CYS A 244 2.22 -14.04 0.34
CA CYS A 244 2.36 -14.38 1.74
C CYS A 244 1.19 -15.22 2.25
N LEU A 245 -0.04 -14.94 1.79
CA LEU A 245 -1.21 -15.74 2.18
C LEU A 245 -1.23 -17.08 1.46
N GLY A 246 -0.75 -17.15 0.22
CA GLY A 246 -0.51 -18.42 -0.46
C GLY A 246 0.46 -19.31 0.33
N ILE A 247 1.56 -18.74 0.83
CA ILE A 247 2.50 -19.45 1.70
C ILE A 247 1.82 -19.86 3.01
N ALA A 248 1.14 -18.94 3.69
CA ALA A 248 0.47 -19.20 4.96
C ALA A 248 -0.51 -20.38 4.87
N GLU A 249 -1.31 -20.44 3.81
CA GLU A 249 -2.21 -21.56 3.56
C GLU A 249 -1.45 -22.85 3.24
N ALA A 250 -0.40 -22.79 2.42
CA ALA A 250 0.37 -23.97 2.01
C ALA A 250 1.08 -24.66 3.18
N VAL A 251 1.55 -23.91 4.18
CA VAL A 251 2.28 -24.47 5.34
C VAL A 251 1.41 -24.67 6.58
N ARG A 252 0.13 -24.29 6.55
CA ARG A 252 -0.75 -24.24 7.72
C ARG A 252 -0.80 -25.55 8.52
N ALA A 253 -0.80 -26.69 7.83
CA ALA A 253 -0.83 -28.01 8.47
C ALA A 253 0.47 -28.36 9.21
N ASP A 254 1.61 -27.80 8.76
CA ASP A 254 2.94 -28.16 9.24
C ASP A 254 3.46 -27.19 10.32
N VAL A 255 3.12 -25.90 10.23
CA VAL A 255 3.63 -24.85 11.14
C VAL A 255 2.53 -24.15 11.94
N GLY A 256 1.26 -24.54 11.75
CA GLY A 256 0.11 -23.88 12.34
C GLY A 256 -0.35 -22.67 11.54
N ASP A 257 -1.39 -22.00 12.05
CA ASP A 257 -1.96 -20.81 11.41
C ASP A 257 -1.05 -19.59 11.62
N LEU A 258 -0.56 -19.00 10.52
CA LEU A 258 0.28 -17.80 10.57
C LEU A 258 -0.54 -16.51 10.76
N LEU A 259 -1.85 -16.59 10.57
CA LEU A 259 -2.78 -15.50 10.83
C LEU A 259 -3.23 -15.56 12.28
N THR A 260 -3.36 -14.39 12.91
CA THR A 260 -4.10 -14.26 14.17
C THR A 260 -5.56 -14.67 13.97
N PRO A 261 -6.30 -15.04 15.03
CA PRO A 261 -7.73 -15.36 14.92
C PRO A 261 -8.54 -14.26 14.20
N GLU A 262 -8.22 -13.01 14.46
CA GLU A 262 -8.85 -11.83 13.87
C GLU A 262 -8.53 -11.73 12.37
N GLU A 263 -7.25 -11.83 11.99
CA GLU A 263 -6.83 -11.85 10.60
C GLU A 263 -7.39 -13.05 9.85
N ARG A 264 -7.51 -14.22 10.49
CA ARG A 264 -8.14 -15.40 9.91
C ARG A 264 -9.61 -15.14 9.62
N SER A 265 -10.34 -14.58 10.58
CA SER A 265 -11.74 -14.20 10.38
C SER A 265 -11.88 -13.20 9.23
N ALA A 266 -11.00 -12.21 9.14
CA ALA A 266 -10.97 -11.27 8.03
C ALA A 266 -10.62 -11.94 6.70
N PHE A 267 -9.66 -12.86 6.68
CA PHE A 267 -9.24 -13.59 5.48
C PHE A 267 -10.37 -14.45 4.91
N GLU A 268 -11.33 -14.91 5.72
CA GLU A 268 -12.49 -15.66 5.24
C GLU A 268 -13.64 -14.77 4.72
N SER A 269 -13.58 -13.45 4.93
CA SER A 269 -14.58 -12.49 4.44
C SER A 269 -14.64 -12.38 2.92
N GLU A 270 -15.69 -11.74 2.39
CA GLU A 270 -15.85 -11.58 0.94
C GLU A 270 -14.76 -10.69 0.30
N SER A 271 -14.24 -9.71 1.04
CA SER A 271 -13.17 -8.82 0.56
C SER A 271 -11.90 -9.59 0.15
N PHE A 272 -11.62 -10.72 0.79
CA PHE A 272 -10.50 -11.59 0.46
C PHE A 272 -10.83 -12.69 -0.57
N ALA A 273 -12.07 -12.83 -1.02
CA ALA A 273 -12.47 -13.89 -1.95
C ALA A 273 -11.64 -13.90 -3.26
N PRO A 274 -11.26 -12.74 -3.86
CA PRO A 274 -10.33 -12.74 -5.00
C PRO A 274 -8.97 -13.34 -4.66
N VAL A 275 -8.38 -12.97 -3.52
CA VAL A 275 -7.08 -13.48 -3.05
C VAL A 275 -7.15 -14.98 -2.79
N ARG A 276 -8.20 -15.45 -2.09
CA ARG A 276 -8.42 -16.89 -1.82
C ARG A 276 -8.56 -17.70 -3.11
N ARG A 277 -9.31 -17.21 -4.10
CA ARG A 277 -9.47 -17.90 -5.39
C ARG A 277 -8.14 -18.06 -6.13
N CYS A 278 -7.30 -17.02 -6.15
CA CYS A 278 -5.99 -17.08 -6.77
C CYS A 278 -5.02 -17.99 -6.02
N ALA A 279 -5.02 -17.94 -4.67
CA ALA A 279 -4.21 -18.81 -3.84
C ALA A 279 -4.60 -20.29 -4.03
N ALA A 280 -5.90 -20.61 -4.02
CA ALA A 280 -6.42 -21.96 -4.23
C ALA A 280 -6.13 -22.53 -5.63
N ALA A 281 -6.10 -21.68 -6.66
CA ALA A 281 -5.70 -22.09 -8.02
C ALA A 281 -4.21 -22.43 -8.13
N SER A 282 -3.40 -22.03 -7.15
CA SER A 282 -1.95 -22.23 -7.11
C SER A 282 -1.52 -23.38 -6.21
N THR A 283 -2.44 -23.96 -5.42
CA THR A 283 -2.14 -25.08 -4.52
C THR A 283 -2.19 -26.42 -5.27
N PRO A 284 -1.12 -27.24 -5.27
CA PRO A 284 -1.19 -28.58 -5.81
C PRO A 284 -2.13 -29.44 -4.97
N THR A 285 -2.86 -30.34 -5.63
CA THR A 285 -3.79 -31.30 -5.01
C THR A 285 -3.11 -32.07 -3.86
N PRO A 286 -3.80 -32.36 -2.74
CA PRO A 286 -3.21 -33.11 -1.63
C PRO A 286 -2.71 -34.48 -2.11
N GLY A 287 -1.39 -34.66 -2.14
CA GLY A 287 -0.75 -35.87 -2.67
C GLY A 287 0.60 -35.63 -3.35
N ALA A 288 0.89 -34.41 -3.78
CA ALA A 288 2.23 -34.04 -4.24
C ALA A 288 3.15 -33.80 -3.03
N ARG A 289 3.72 -34.89 -2.48
CA ARG A 289 4.81 -34.78 -1.50
C ARG A 289 5.91 -33.92 -2.11
N CYS A 290 6.30 -32.84 -1.43
CA CYS A 290 7.55 -32.14 -1.72
C CYS A 290 8.66 -33.19 -1.69
N GLY A 291 9.19 -33.53 -2.87
CA GLY A 291 10.17 -34.59 -3.03
C GLY A 291 11.41 -34.26 -2.21
N SER A 292 11.79 -35.17 -1.32
CA SER A 292 13.11 -35.14 -0.71
C SER A 292 14.15 -35.17 -1.83
N PHE A 293 14.83 -34.05 -2.09
CA PHE A 293 16.01 -34.04 -2.93
C PHE A 293 17.17 -34.66 -2.14
N ALA A 294 17.20 -35.99 -2.10
CA ALA A 294 18.36 -36.75 -1.66
C ALA A 294 19.42 -36.68 -2.77
N THR A 295 20.38 -35.78 -2.63
CA THR A 295 21.60 -35.75 -3.43
C THR A 295 22.49 -36.93 -3.00
N SER A 296 22.32 -38.09 -3.63
CA SER A 296 23.32 -39.16 -3.54
C SER A 296 24.42 -38.92 -4.57
N HIS A 297 25.54 -38.35 -4.12
CA HIS A 297 26.81 -38.43 -4.83
C HIS A 297 27.41 -39.83 -4.62
N SER A 298 27.27 -40.73 -5.59
CA SER A 298 28.07 -41.96 -5.63
C SER A 298 29.32 -41.74 -6.48
N ARG A 299 30.42 -41.40 -5.81
CA ARG A 299 31.79 -41.63 -6.32
C ARG A 299 32.03 -43.13 -6.40
N THR A 300 32.18 -43.67 -7.61
CA THR A 300 32.99 -44.88 -7.84
C THR A 300 33.63 -44.79 -9.23
N GLY A 301 34.75 -44.06 -9.31
CA GLY A 301 35.68 -44.17 -10.43
C GLY A 301 36.82 -45.09 -10.03
N THR A 302 36.71 -46.37 -10.37
CA THR A 302 37.83 -47.32 -10.30
C THR A 302 38.51 -47.42 -11.66
N SER A 303 39.78 -47.06 -11.64
CA SER A 303 40.81 -47.22 -12.65
C SER A 303 40.78 -48.55 -13.41
N ARG A 304 40.97 -48.51 -14.74
CA ARG A 304 41.73 -49.49 -15.52
C ARG A 304 41.99 -48.98 -16.95
N GLU A 305 43.14 -48.35 -17.15
CA GLU A 305 43.99 -48.64 -18.31
C GLU A 305 44.87 -49.85 -17.94
N PRO A 306 45.47 -50.64 -18.88
CA PRO A 306 46.05 -50.19 -20.15
C PRO A 306 45.92 -51.16 -21.36
N GLY A 307 46.35 -50.72 -22.55
CA GLY A 307 46.93 -51.65 -23.56
C GLY A 307 46.64 -51.41 -25.04
N LEU A 308 47.35 -50.43 -25.64
CA LEU A 308 48.14 -50.51 -26.88
C LEU A 308 47.81 -51.47 -28.05
N SER A 309 47.96 -50.87 -29.25
CA SER A 309 48.35 -51.42 -30.58
C SER A 309 47.18 -51.62 -31.55
N ARG A 310 47.20 -51.15 -32.79
CA ARG A 310 48.18 -50.47 -33.64
C ARG A 310 47.41 -49.71 -34.73
#